data_AF-A0A7V3UI75-F1
#
_entry.id   AF-A0A7V3UI75-F1
#
_cell.length_a   1.000
_cell.length_b   1.000
_cell.length_c   1.000
_cell.angle_alpha   90.00
_cell.angle_beta   90.00
_cell.angle_gamma   90.00
#
_symmetry.space_group_name_H-M   'P 1'
#
loop_
_entity.id
_entity.type
_entity.pdbx_description
1 polymer ?
#
loop_
_entity_poly.entity_id
_entity_poly.type
_entity_poly.pdbx_seq_one_letter_code
_entity_poly.pdbx_strand_id
1 'polypeptide(L)'
;MAKKMVEAAEAKARENGWKVNIAIVDQGGNLQAFHRMDGAFIGSIQIAIGKAHTAIAFQRETKAFQEIAQPGGRAYGIQEIPGIVILEGGLPIKVGEEVIGGCGVSGARGDQDAEVCRAALDALAKELGK
;
A
#
# COMPACT_ATOMS: atom_id res chain seq x y z
N MET A 1 7.86 5.33 -13.35
CA MET A 1 7.46 4.28 -12.40
C MET A 1 6.42 4.80 -11.40
N ALA A 2 6.79 5.46 -10.29
CA ALA A 2 5.83 5.81 -9.21
C ALA A 2 4.59 6.60 -9.68
N LYS A 3 4.75 7.61 -10.56
CA LYS A 3 3.61 8.37 -11.12
C LYS A 3 2.62 7.51 -11.90
N LYS A 4 3.11 6.60 -12.75
CA LYS A 4 2.26 5.66 -13.52
C LYS A 4 1.54 4.66 -12.62
N MET A 5 2.20 4.20 -11.56
CA MET A 5 1.56 3.35 -10.55
C MET A 5 0.38 4.08 -9.90
N VAL A 6 0.58 5.34 -9.50
CA VAL A 6 -0.47 6.19 -8.94
C VAL A 6 -1.63 6.38 -9.92
N GLU A 7 -1.34 6.68 -11.20
CA GLU A 7 -2.37 6.84 -12.25
C GLU A 7 -3.20 5.57 -12.43
N ALA A 8 -2.57 4.39 -12.44
CA ALA A 8 -3.26 3.11 -12.57
C ALA A 8 -4.11 2.76 -11.34
N ALA A 9 -3.59 3.02 -10.14
CA ALA A 9 -4.35 2.85 -8.91
C ALA A 9 -5.56 3.80 -8.86
N GLU A 10 -5.37 5.08 -9.22
CA GLU A 10 -6.48 6.02 -9.31
C GLU A 10 -7.53 5.58 -10.32
N ALA A 11 -7.13 5.11 -11.51
CA ALA A 11 -8.06 4.59 -12.50
C ALA A 11 -8.89 3.42 -11.94
N LYS A 12 -8.24 2.45 -11.28
CA LYS A 12 -8.93 1.32 -10.63
C LYS A 12 -9.89 1.77 -9.53
N ALA A 13 -9.51 2.75 -8.72
CA ALA A 13 -10.39 3.30 -7.70
C ALA A 13 -11.61 4.01 -8.31
N ARG A 14 -11.41 4.79 -9.39
CA ARG A 14 -12.48 5.48 -10.12
C ARG A 14 -13.46 4.51 -10.77
N GLU A 15 -12.97 3.43 -11.39
CA GLU A 15 -13.80 2.36 -11.97
C GLU A 15 -14.79 1.78 -10.96
N ASN A 16 -14.36 1.64 -9.70
CA ASN A 16 -15.15 1.06 -8.63
C ASN A 16 -15.89 2.09 -7.75
N GLY A 17 -15.78 3.38 -8.06
CA GLY A 17 -16.41 4.45 -7.27
C GLY A 17 -15.79 4.67 -5.88
N TRP A 18 -14.56 4.23 -5.67
CA TRP A 18 -13.83 4.39 -4.41
C TRP A 18 -12.99 5.66 -4.40
N LYS A 19 -12.91 6.32 -3.24
CA LYS A 19 -12.10 7.51 -3.01
C LYS A 19 -10.98 7.17 -2.04
N VAL A 20 -9.75 7.11 -2.53
CA VAL A 20 -8.61 6.60 -1.76
C VAL A 20 -7.42 7.56 -1.75
N ASN A 21 -6.52 7.32 -0.81
CA ASN A 21 -5.17 7.85 -0.75
C ASN A 21 -4.20 6.76 -1.21
N ILE A 22 -3.22 7.12 -2.02
CA ILE A 22 -2.26 6.21 -2.64
C ILE A 22 -0.86 6.71 -2.29
N ALA A 23 -0.03 5.85 -1.72
CA ALA A 23 1.35 6.14 -1.34
C ALA A 23 2.31 5.13 -1.98
N ILE A 24 3.39 5.62 -2.58
CA ILE A 24 4.49 4.81 -3.09
C ILE A 24 5.77 5.22 -2.36
N VAL A 25 6.50 4.24 -1.81
CA VAL A 25 7.79 4.43 -1.14
C VAL A 25 8.91 3.65 -1.83
N ASP A 26 10.14 4.13 -1.75
CA ASP A 26 11.33 3.42 -2.24
C ASP A 26 11.80 2.31 -1.29
N GLN A 27 12.91 1.64 -1.64
CA GLN A 27 13.53 0.56 -0.86
C GLN A 27 13.96 1.00 0.55
N GLY A 28 14.27 2.28 0.75
CA GLY A 28 14.57 2.87 2.06
C GLY A 28 13.32 3.28 2.84
N GLY A 29 12.13 3.09 2.28
CA GLY A 29 10.87 3.51 2.88
C GLY A 29 10.58 5.00 2.76
N ASN A 30 11.32 5.74 1.92
CA ASN A 30 11.08 7.16 1.72
C ASN A 30 9.95 7.37 0.71
N LEU A 31 9.10 8.37 0.96
CA LEU A 31 7.95 8.67 0.11
C LEU A 31 8.41 9.20 -1.26
N GLN A 32 8.02 8.49 -2.32
CA GLN A 32 8.35 8.83 -3.71
C GLN A 32 7.17 9.47 -4.44
N ALA A 33 5.94 9.04 -4.13
CA ALA A 33 4.74 9.64 -4.67
C ALA A 33 3.58 9.49 -3.68
N PHE A 34 2.70 10.49 -3.66
CA PHE A 34 1.47 10.45 -2.90
C PHE A 34 0.36 11.11 -3.69
N HIS A 35 -0.83 10.50 -3.67
CA HIS A 35 -2.03 11.06 -4.28
C HIS A 35 -3.22 10.85 -3.38
N ARG A 36 -3.95 11.93 -3.11
CA ARG A 36 -5.22 11.90 -2.42
C ARG A 36 -6.30 12.23 -3.42
N MET A 37 -7.19 11.27 -3.69
CA MET A 37 -8.36 11.53 -4.52
C MET A 37 -9.30 12.51 -3.83
N ASP A 38 -10.00 13.32 -4.62
CA ASP A 38 -10.99 14.25 -4.10
C ASP A 38 -12.08 13.54 -3.30
N GLY A 39 -12.31 14.03 -2.08
CA GLY A 39 -13.27 13.45 -1.14
C GLY A 39 -12.80 12.17 -0.44
N ALA A 40 -11.56 11.71 -0.63
CA ALA A 40 -10.98 10.67 0.20
C ALA A 40 -10.76 11.17 1.64
N PHE A 41 -10.89 10.26 2.61
CA PHE A 41 -10.74 10.57 4.03
C PHE A 41 -9.37 11.19 4.34
N ILE A 42 -9.37 12.27 5.13
CA ILE A 42 -8.14 12.93 5.60
C ILE A 42 -7.35 12.00 6.54
N GLY A 43 -8.05 11.25 7.40
CA GLY A 43 -7.42 10.27 8.29
C GLY A 43 -6.71 9.14 7.55
N SER A 44 -7.10 8.84 6.32
CA SER A 44 -6.48 7.79 5.49
C SER A 44 -5.15 8.20 4.85
N ILE A 45 -4.73 9.47 4.95
CA ILE A 45 -3.44 9.94 4.42
C ILE A 45 -2.28 9.17 5.07
N GLN A 46 -2.20 9.23 6.41
CA GLN A 46 -1.12 8.57 7.14
C GLN A 46 -1.26 7.05 7.13
N ILE A 47 -2.49 6.53 7.01
CA ILE A 47 -2.74 5.10 6.87
C ILE A 47 -2.13 4.58 5.57
N ALA A 48 -2.34 5.27 4.43
CA ALA A 48 -1.76 4.85 3.15
C ALA A 48 -0.22 4.87 3.19
N ILE A 49 0.37 5.93 3.75
CA ILE A 49 1.83 6.04 3.92
C ILE A 49 2.36 4.91 4.82
N GLY A 50 1.72 4.68 5.98
CA GLY A 50 2.12 3.62 6.91
C GLY A 50 1.96 2.23 6.32
N LYS A 51 0.93 1.96 5.51
CA LYS A 51 0.76 0.70 4.79
C LYS A 51 1.90 0.47 3.80
N ALA A 52 2.27 1.50 3.02
CA ALA A 52 3.39 1.43 2.08
C ALA A 52 4.72 1.18 2.81
N HIS A 53 4.96 1.93 3.90
CA HIS A 53 6.14 1.77 4.74
C HIS A 53 6.23 0.38 5.38
N THR A 54 5.12 -0.13 5.93
CA THR A 54 5.05 -1.48 6.51
C THR A 54 5.37 -2.54 5.46
N ALA A 55 4.86 -2.37 4.24
CA ALA A 55 5.07 -3.32 3.17
C ALA A 55 6.54 -3.47 2.77
N ILE A 56 7.29 -2.37 2.72
CA ILE A 56 8.74 -2.42 2.47
C ILE A 56 9.55 -2.83 3.71
N ALA A 57 9.20 -2.31 4.90
CA ALA A 57 9.94 -2.56 6.14
C ALA A 57 9.99 -4.05 6.50
N PHE A 58 8.92 -4.79 6.21
CA PHE A 58 8.86 -6.23 6.44
C PHE A 58 8.87 -7.06 5.16
N GLN A 59 8.95 -6.42 3.99
CA GLN A 59 8.90 -7.05 2.67
C GLN A 59 7.70 -8.02 2.52
N ARG A 60 6.55 -7.64 3.08
CA ARG A 60 5.34 -8.47 3.20
C ARG A 60 4.08 -7.63 2.99
N GLU A 61 3.02 -8.26 2.50
CA GLU A 61 1.72 -7.60 2.43
C GLU A 61 1.21 -7.29 3.84
N THR A 62 0.59 -6.12 4.04
CA THR A 62 0.08 -5.72 5.37
C THR A 62 -0.99 -6.67 5.90
N LYS A 63 -1.74 -7.32 5.01
CA LYS A 63 -2.72 -8.37 5.34
C LYS A 63 -2.14 -9.48 6.21
N ALA A 64 -0.89 -9.87 5.95
CA ALA A 64 -0.23 -10.97 6.66
C ALA A 64 -0.08 -10.71 8.17
N PHE A 65 -0.17 -9.45 8.59
CA PHE A 65 -0.09 -9.05 9.99
C PHE A 65 -1.44 -9.07 10.71
N GLN A 66 -2.57 -8.99 9.99
CA GLN A 66 -3.89 -8.94 10.61
C GLN A 66 -4.20 -10.17 11.46
N GLU A 67 -3.75 -11.35 11.04
CA GLU A 67 -3.97 -12.60 11.79
C GLU A 67 -2.99 -12.75 12.97
N ILE A 68 -1.71 -12.42 12.75
CA ILE A 68 -0.64 -12.68 13.74
C ILE A 68 -0.50 -11.59 14.81
N ALA A 69 -1.13 -10.42 14.62
CA ALA A 69 -1.10 -9.30 15.54
C ALA A 69 -2.37 -9.19 16.42
N GLN A 70 -3.28 -10.17 16.36
CA GLN A 70 -4.42 -10.24 17.28
C GLN A 70 -3.95 -10.51 18.73
N PRO A 71 -4.77 -10.19 19.76
CA PRO A 71 -4.47 -10.57 21.15
C PRO A 71 -4.09 -12.05 21.28
N GLY A 72 -2.93 -12.32 21.88
CA GLY A 72 -2.36 -13.69 22.00
C GLY A 72 -1.56 -14.17 20.78
N GLY A 73 -1.53 -13.39 19.69
CA GLY A 73 -0.71 -13.66 18.50
C GLY A 73 0.77 -13.31 18.69
N ARG A 74 1.64 -13.95 17.91
CA ARG A 74 3.11 -13.80 18.00
C ARG A 74 3.65 -12.40 17.70
N ALA A 75 2.85 -11.56 17.04
CA ALA A 75 3.20 -10.18 16.69
C ALA A 75 2.21 -9.18 17.32
N TYR A 76 1.53 -9.57 18.40
CA TYR A 76 0.64 -8.66 19.13
C TYR A 76 1.38 -7.38 19.54
N GLY A 77 0.81 -6.23 19.19
CA GLY A 77 1.38 -4.91 19.48
C GLY A 77 2.38 -4.40 18.42
N ILE A 78 2.59 -5.10 17.31
CA ILE A 78 3.47 -4.62 16.23
C ILE A 78 3.01 -3.25 15.66
N GLN A 79 1.70 -2.98 15.70
CA GLN A 79 1.12 -1.70 15.30
C GLN A 79 1.45 -0.52 16.22
N GLU A 80 2.01 -0.76 17.41
CA GLU A 80 2.48 0.30 18.32
C GLU A 80 3.83 0.88 17.87
N ILE A 81 4.52 0.20 16.95
CA ILE A 81 5.77 0.70 16.36
C ILE A 81 5.45 1.91 15.46
N PRO A 82 6.11 3.06 15.64
CA PRO A 82 5.87 4.24 14.83
C PRO A 82 5.96 3.96 13.33
N GLY A 83 4.94 4.38 12.57
CA GLY A 83 4.88 4.21 11.12
C GLY A 83 4.37 2.85 10.64
N ILE A 84 4.14 1.89 11.53
CA ILE A 84 3.57 0.58 11.17
C ILE A 84 2.05 0.65 11.11
N VAL A 85 1.49 0.18 10.00
CA VAL A 85 0.05 0.04 9.77
C VAL A 85 -0.22 -1.33 9.17
N ILE A 86 -0.89 -2.17 9.95
CA ILE A 86 -1.17 -3.58 9.63
C ILE A 86 -2.52 -3.81 8.96
N LEU A 87 -3.21 -2.74 8.56
CA LEU A 87 -4.47 -2.84 7.81
C LEU A 87 -4.17 -3.29 6.37
N GLU A 88 -4.95 -4.24 5.83
CA GLU A 88 -4.84 -4.71 4.44
C GLU A 88 -4.89 -3.53 3.44
N GLY A 89 -4.05 -3.58 2.41
CA GLY A 89 -3.92 -2.51 1.40
C GLY A 89 -2.49 -2.02 1.16
N GLY A 90 -1.49 -2.58 1.85
CA GLY A 90 -0.08 -2.37 1.56
C GLY A 90 0.56 -3.59 0.91
N LEU A 91 1.28 -3.40 -0.20
CA LEU A 91 1.92 -4.45 -0.99
C LEU A 91 3.39 -4.10 -1.28
N PRO A 92 4.33 -5.06 -1.15
CA PRO A 92 5.72 -4.84 -1.55
C PRO A 92 5.82 -4.75 -3.08
N ILE A 93 6.58 -3.77 -3.57
CA ILE A 93 6.86 -3.59 -4.99
C ILE A 93 8.04 -4.49 -5.36
N LYS A 94 7.82 -5.44 -6.27
CA LYS A 94 8.83 -6.44 -6.65
C LYS A 94 9.28 -6.30 -8.10
N VAL A 95 10.56 -6.50 -8.36
CA VAL A 95 11.14 -6.66 -9.69
C VAL A 95 11.90 -7.98 -9.72
N GLY A 96 11.24 -9.03 -10.22
CA GLY A 96 11.76 -10.39 -10.05
C GLY A 96 11.64 -10.82 -8.58
N GLU A 97 12.74 -11.26 -7.98
CA GLU A 97 12.80 -11.64 -6.58
C GLU A 97 13.09 -10.47 -5.63
N GLU A 98 13.56 -9.33 -6.15
CA GLU A 98 13.95 -8.18 -5.36
C GLU A 98 12.75 -7.29 -5.01
N VAL A 99 12.65 -6.88 -3.74
CA VAL A 99 11.68 -5.88 -3.27
C VAL A 99 12.34 -4.49 -3.32
N ILE A 100 11.82 -3.63 -4.19
CA ILE A 100 12.40 -2.31 -4.50
C ILE A 100 11.62 -1.14 -3.89
N GLY A 101 10.53 -1.42 -3.16
CA GLY A 101 9.69 -0.40 -2.55
C GLY A 101 8.39 -0.96 -1.98
N GLY A 102 7.49 -0.05 -1.61
CA GLY A 102 6.17 -0.38 -1.08
C GLY A 102 5.08 0.48 -1.69
N CYS A 103 3.93 -0.12 -1.96
CA CYS A 103 2.68 0.58 -2.29
C CYS A 103 1.73 0.46 -1.11
N GLY A 104 0.98 1.52 -0.82
CA GLY A 104 -0.04 1.53 0.21
C GLY A 104 -1.25 2.35 -0.23
N VAL A 105 -2.45 1.79 -0.05
CA VAL A 105 -3.71 2.44 -0.39
C VAL A 105 -4.63 2.48 0.83
N SER A 106 -5.33 3.59 1.02
CA SER A 106 -6.35 3.70 2.07
C SER A 106 -7.50 4.63 1.71
N GLY A 107 -8.71 4.14 1.87
CA GLY A 107 -9.96 4.92 1.80
C GLY A 107 -11.21 4.07 1.55
N ALA A 108 -11.02 2.79 1.22
CA ALA A 108 -12.08 1.80 1.05
C ALA A 108 -11.95 0.66 2.08
N ARG A 109 -12.63 -0.48 1.87
CA ARG A 109 -12.38 -1.69 2.66
C ARG A 109 -10.98 -2.24 2.35
N GLY A 110 -10.39 -2.98 3.28
CA GLY A 110 -8.99 -3.44 3.14
C GLY A 110 -8.72 -4.25 1.87
N ASP A 111 -9.62 -5.16 1.50
CA ASP A 111 -9.59 -5.93 0.25
C ASP A 111 -9.66 -5.04 -1.00
N GLN A 112 -10.47 -3.98 -0.95
CA GLN A 112 -10.62 -2.99 -2.02
C GLN A 112 -9.37 -2.09 -2.14
N ASP A 113 -8.80 -1.67 -1.01
CA ASP A 113 -7.52 -0.96 -0.97
C ASP A 113 -6.41 -1.84 -1.59
N ALA A 114 -6.38 -3.14 -1.27
CA ALA A 114 -5.41 -4.08 -1.84
C ALA A 114 -5.60 -4.30 -3.35
N GLU A 115 -6.84 -4.34 -3.84
CA GLU A 115 -7.15 -4.39 -5.27
C GLU A 115 -6.59 -3.17 -6.02
N VAL A 116 -6.81 -1.97 -5.48
CA VAL A 116 -6.28 -0.72 -6.04
C VAL A 116 -4.75 -0.69 -6.02
N CYS A 117 -4.13 -1.14 -4.92
CA CYS A 117 -2.67 -1.22 -4.83
C CYS A 117 -2.09 -2.25 -5.82
N ARG A 118 -2.80 -3.36 -6.08
CA ARG A 118 -2.39 -4.36 -7.07
C ARG A 118 -2.41 -3.79 -8.49
N ALA A 119 -3.39 -2.96 -8.84
CA ALA A 119 -3.42 -2.26 -10.12
C ALA A 119 -2.20 -1.34 -10.32
N ALA A 120 -1.71 -0.70 -9.26
CA ALA A 120 -0.46 0.06 -9.27
C ALA A 120 0.75 -0.84 -9.62
N LEU A 121 0.86 -2.01 -8.98
CA LEU A 121 1.94 -2.98 -9.22
C LEU A 121 1.87 -3.56 -10.64
N ASP A 122 0.69 -3.92 -11.12
CA ASP A 122 0.49 -4.47 -12.47
C ASP A 122 0.90 -3.47 -13.56
N ALA A 123 0.66 -2.18 -13.35
CA ALA A 123 1.11 -1.13 -14.26
C ALA A 123 2.64 -1.03 -14.34
N LEU A 124 3.32 -1.20 -13.21
CA LEU A 124 4.78 -1.26 -13.19
C LEU A 124 5.30 -2.52 -13.89
N ALA A 125 4.69 -3.69 -13.65
CA ALA A 125 5.09 -4.94 -14.30
C ALA A 125 5.03 -4.82 -15.83
N LYS A 126 3.93 -4.29 -16.36
CA LYS A 126 3.76 -4.01 -17.79
C LYS A 126 4.82 -3.05 -18.33
N GLU A 127 5.18 -2.01 -17.58
CA GLU A 127 6.23 -1.05 -17.97
C GLU A 127 7.62 -1.71 -18.04
N LEU A 128 7.88 -2.69 -17.18
CA LEU A 128 9.13 -3.46 -17.14
C LEU A 128 9.16 -4.61 -18.16
N GLY A 129 8.12 -4.76 -19.00
CA GLY A 129 8.03 -5.83 -19.99
C GLY A 129 7.87 -7.21 -19.37
N LYS A 130 7.28 -7.29 -18.18
CA LYS A 130 6.98 -8.52 -17.44
C LYS A 130 5.48 -8.79 -17.42
#